data_AF-A0A0R1YRY2-F1
#
_entry.id   AF-A0A0R1YRY2-F1
#
_cell.length_a   1.000
_cell.length_b   1.000
_cell.length_c   1.000
_cell.angle_alpha   90.00
_cell.angle_beta   90.00
_cell.angle_gamma   90.00
#
_symmetry.space_group_name_H-M   'P 1'
#
loop_
_entity.id
_entity.type
_entity.pdbx_description
1 polymer ?
#
loop_
_entity_poly.entity_id
_entity_poly.type
_entity_poly.pdbx_seq_one_letter_code
_entity_poly.pdbx_strand_id
1 'polypeptide(L)'
;MSSGYQRKGDFVTVTPIEIHDKEFKRKMHGYDQKDVDTFLDDVIVSYSDALDRIVELEDTQAKMQEQIDEYDSLKEKINESIIMAQKAADKIREDARAEADKMLDEANVTYKTEHELAEYTAQLAELKKSVTELQVYYERLKARVGKFRSKTQSLLREEANHLDDEGWQLWLDRYYDANDFYADNGDAVEPGQMLNNDSERIEPLDSSTTSDVEFNHEVVNQNEHPVQVDPTMLDDGLPNSAGPVIVFPDDYKNH
;
A
#
# COMPACT_ATOMS: atom_id res chain seq x y z
N MET A 1 -14.36 -43.86 42.08
CA MET A 1 -15.20 -44.98 42.57
C MET A 1 -14.68 -46.26 41.95
N SER A 2 -13.63 -46.83 42.54
CA SER A 2 -13.04 -48.10 42.08
C SER A 2 -13.75 -49.22 42.84
N SER A 3 -14.75 -49.81 42.20
CA SER A 3 -15.50 -50.94 42.75
C SER A 3 -14.57 -52.15 42.73
N GLY A 4 -14.11 -52.54 43.92
CA GLY A 4 -13.18 -53.64 44.11
C GLY A 4 -13.69 -54.94 43.50
N TYR A 5 -12.96 -55.45 42.52
CA TYR A 5 -13.01 -56.87 42.17
C TYR A 5 -12.22 -57.66 43.21
N GLN A 6 -12.79 -57.79 44.41
CA GLN A 6 -12.47 -58.94 45.24
C GLN A 6 -13.13 -60.16 44.58
N ARG A 7 -12.41 -60.83 43.67
CA ARG A 7 -12.70 -62.23 43.36
C ARG A 7 -12.36 -63.04 44.61
N LYS A 8 -13.28 -63.03 45.57
CA LYS A 8 -13.31 -64.00 46.66
C LYS A 8 -14.13 -65.16 46.13
N GLY A 9 -13.46 -66.06 45.41
CA GLY A 9 -14.09 -67.14 44.68
C GLY A 9 -13.29 -68.43 44.71
N ASP A 10 -12.59 -68.73 45.81
CA ASP A 10 -12.25 -70.11 46.14
C ASP A 10 -13.54 -70.85 46.50
N PHE A 11 -14.33 -71.21 45.50
CA PHE A 11 -15.43 -72.16 45.64
C PHE A 11 -15.25 -73.30 44.64
N VAL A 12 -14.08 -73.93 44.68
CA VAL A 12 -14.00 -75.36 44.34
C VAL A 12 -13.80 -76.08 45.65
N THR A 13 -14.88 -76.25 46.40
CA THR A 13 -14.84 -77.00 47.66
C THR A 13 -14.78 -78.51 47.43
N VAL A 14 -15.04 -78.97 46.18
CA VAL A 14 -14.90 -80.35 45.73
C VAL A 14 -14.60 -80.36 44.23
N THR A 15 -13.51 -81.01 43.82
CA THR A 15 -13.12 -81.26 42.42
C THR A 15 -13.80 -82.52 41.87
N PRO A 16 -13.92 -82.71 40.54
CA PRO A 16 -14.48 -83.95 39.98
C PRO A 16 -13.80 -85.22 40.52
N ILE A 17 -12.48 -85.16 40.74
CA ILE A 17 -11.70 -86.26 41.33
C ILE A 17 -12.06 -86.48 42.81
N GLU A 18 -12.31 -85.43 43.58
CA GLU A 18 -12.75 -85.54 44.97
C GLU A 18 -14.21 -86.03 45.09
N ILE A 19 -15.05 -85.86 44.06
CA ILE A 19 -16.39 -86.46 43.98
C ILE A 19 -16.27 -87.96 43.69
N HIS A 20 -15.39 -88.35 42.76
CA HIS A 20 -15.12 -89.75 42.43
C HIS A 20 -14.56 -90.54 43.62
N ASP A 21 -13.61 -89.95 44.36
CA ASP A 21 -12.95 -90.62 45.49
C ASP A 21 -13.77 -90.55 46.80
N LYS A 22 -15.02 -90.08 46.74
CA LYS A 22 -15.85 -89.84 47.93
C LYS A 22 -16.49 -91.12 48.47
N GLU A 23 -16.03 -91.58 49.63
CA GLU A 23 -16.68 -92.70 50.33
C GLU A 23 -17.77 -92.24 51.32
N PHE A 24 -18.94 -92.90 51.27
CA PHE A 24 -20.07 -92.67 52.18
C PHE A 24 -20.19 -93.75 53.27
N LYS A 25 -20.54 -93.35 54.50
CA LYS A 25 -20.77 -94.29 55.62
C LYS A 25 -22.09 -95.05 55.44
N ARG A 26 -22.08 -96.39 55.56
CA ARG A 26 -23.28 -97.25 55.45
C ARG A 26 -24.11 -97.21 56.74
N LYS A 27 -25.45 -97.13 56.61
CA LYS A 27 -26.44 -97.24 57.71
C LYS A 27 -27.60 -98.14 57.29
N MET A 28 -28.30 -98.74 58.26
CA MET A 28 -29.31 -99.79 58.02
C MET A 28 -30.55 -99.32 57.24
N HIS A 29 -30.80 -98.01 57.18
CA HIS A 29 -31.74 -97.36 56.27
C HIS A 29 -30.99 -96.23 55.54
N GLY A 30 -30.70 -96.41 54.25
CA GLY A 30 -29.93 -95.47 53.43
C GLY A 30 -30.26 -95.63 51.95
N TYR A 31 -29.73 -94.72 51.14
CA TYR A 31 -29.88 -94.78 49.68
C TYR A 31 -29.19 -96.01 49.10
N ASP A 32 -29.69 -96.50 47.95
CA ASP A 32 -29.04 -97.58 47.22
C ASP A 32 -27.68 -97.11 46.69
N GLN A 33 -26.64 -97.93 46.91
CA GLN A 33 -25.27 -97.57 46.55
C GLN A 33 -25.11 -97.43 45.02
N LYS A 34 -25.78 -98.26 44.22
CA LYS A 34 -25.66 -98.24 42.76
C LYS A 34 -26.32 -97.01 42.15
N ASP A 35 -27.47 -96.62 42.69
CA ASP A 35 -28.19 -95.43 42.23
C ASP A 35 -27.41 -94.15 42.57
N VAL A 36 -26.77 -94.11 43.76
CA VAL A 36 -25.90 -93.00 44.16
C VAL A 36 -24.65 -92.93 43.28
N ASP A 37 -23.97 -94.05 43.02
CA ASP A 37 -22.78 -94.09 42.18
C ASP A 37 -23.10 -93.63 40.74
N THR A 38 -24.20 -94.10 40.17
CA THR A 38 -24.65 -93.68 38.82
C THR A 38 -24.94 -92.18 38.77
N PHE A 39 -25.57 -91.63 39.82
CA PHE A 39 -25.81 -90.18 39.90
C PHE A 39 -24.50 -89.39 40.06
N LEU A 40 -23.53 -89.90 40.82
CA LEU A 40 -22.22 -89.26 40.98
C LEU A 40 -21.43 -89.24 39.66
N ASP A 41 -21.51 -90.30 38.85
CA ASP A 41 -20.92 -90.33 37.51
C ASP A 41 -21.51 -89.21 36.62
N ASP A 42 -22.83 -89.06 36.59
CA ASP A 42 -23.51 -87.99 35.84
C ASP A 42 -23.13 -86.59 36.35
N VAL A 43 -22.98 -86.42 37.67
CA VAL A 43 -22.54 -85.18 38.30
C VAL A 43 -21.09 -84.86 37.94
N ILE A 44 -20.19 -85.86 37.93
CA ILE A 44 -18.78 -85.69 37.56
C ILE A 44 -18.65 -85.20 36.12
N VAL A 45 -19.40 -85.80 35.19
CA VAL A 45 -19.41 -85.38 33.78
C VAL A 45 -19.93 -83.94 33.66
N SER A 46 -21.11 -83.66 34.22
CA SER A 46 -21.73 -82.34 34.14
C SER A 46 -20.89 -81.24 34.79
N TYR A 47 -20.19 -81.57 35.89
CA TYR A 47 -19.31 -80.64 36.59
C TYR A 47 -18.02 -80.38 35.82
N SER A 48 -17.45 -81.41 35.18
CA SER A 48 -16.26 -81.24 34.31
C SER A 48 -16.60 -80.38 33.10
N ASP A 49 -17.72 -80.65 32.43
CA ASP A 49 -18.21 -79.84 31.31
C ASP A 49 -18.43 -78.37 31.72
N ALA A 50 -18.96 -78.14 32.92
CA ALA A 50 -19.14 -76.80 33.46
C ALA A 50 -17.81 -76.08 33.73
N LEU A 51 -16.80 -76.79 34.24
CA LEU A 51 -15.46 -76.23 34.46
C LEU A 51 -14.79 -75.87 33.13
N ASP A 52 -14.85 -76.74 32.13
CA ASP A 52 -14.32 -76.47 30.79
C ASP A 52 -15.01 -75.26 30.16
N ARG A 53 -16.34 -75.14 30.32
CA ARG A 53 -17.11 -73.98 29.86
C ARG A 53 -16.69 -72.69 30.56
N ILE A 54 -16.37 -72.73 31.85
CA ILE A 54 -15.86 -71.56 32.59
C ILE A 54 -14.51 -71.13 32.01
N VAL A 55 -13.58 -72.06 31.79
CA VAL A 55 -12.27 -71.75 31.21
C VAL A 55 -12.43 -71.16 29.80
N GLU A 56 -13.29 -71.73 28.96
CA GLU A 56 -13.61 -71.20 27.64
C GLU A 56 -14.20 -69.78 27.71
N LEU A 57 -15.12 -69.54 28.64
CA LEU A 57 -15.72 -68.22 28.86
C LEU A 57 -14.69 -67.20 29.38
N GLU A 58 -13.77 -67.60 30.26
CA GLU A 58 -12.71 -66.73 30.74
C GLU A 58 -11.69 -66.38 29.64
N ASP A 59 -11.31 -67.33 28.78
CA ASP A 59 -10.42 -67.09 27.64
C ASP A 59 -11.09 -66.17 26.60
N THR A 60 -12.36 -66.39 26.30
CA THR A 60 -13.12 -65.51 25.40
C THR A 60 -13.30 -64.12 25.99
N GLN A 61 -13.54 -64.00 27.30
CA GLN A 61 -13.59 -62.71 27.98
C GLN A 61 -12.25 -61.97 27.89
N ALA A 62 -11.13 -62.68 28.12
CA ALA A 62 -9.79 -62.09 28.02
C ALA A 62 -9.50 -61.57 26.60
N LYS A 63 -9.81 -62.38 25.58
CA LYS A 63 -9.68 -61.98 24.16
C LYS A 63 -10.55 -60.79 23.79
N MET A 64 -11.80 -60.75 24.25
CA MET A 64 -12.68 -59.61 24.00
C MET A 64 -12.17 -58.35 24.69
N GLN A 65 -11.62 -58.47 25.91
CA GLN A 65 -11.04 -57.33 26.61
C GLN A 65 -9.79 -56.79 25.88
N GLU A 66 -8.92 -57.66 25.40
CA GLU A 66 -7.76 -57.26 24.59
C GLU A 66 -8.18 -56.52 23.31
N GLN A 67 -9.22 -57.00 22.62
CA GLN A 67 -9.77 -56.32 21.46
C GLN A 67 -10.34 -54.94 21.81
N ILE A 68 -11.05 -54.81 22.93
CA ILE A 68 -11.57 -53.52 23.40
C ILE A 68 -10.40 -52.55 23.66
N ASP A 69 -9.35 -53.00 24.33
CA ASP A 69 -8.19 -52.17 24.64
C ASP A 69 -7.46 -51.74 23.35
N GLU A 70 -7.37 -52.62 22.34
CA GLU A 70 -6.84 -52.28 21.01
C GLU A 70 -7.71 -51.24 20.30
N TYR A 71 -9.03 -51.40 20.33
CA TYR A 71 -9.96 -50.42 19.75
C TYR A 71 -9.89 -49.07 20.44
N ASP A 72 -9.76 -49.04 21.76
CA ASP A 72 -9.59 -47.78 22.51
C ASP A 72 -8.25 -47.10 22.17
N SER A 73 -7.16 -47.87 22.04
CA SER A 73 -5.87 -47.35 21.57
C SER A 73 -5.96 -46.79 20.14
N LEU A 74 -6.65 -47.50 19.25
CA LEU A 74 -6.85 -47.08 17.88
C LEU A 74 -7.68 -45.79 17.82
N LYS A 75 -8.75 -45.72 18.60
CA LYS A 75 -9.60 -44.53 18.73
C LYS A 75 -8.79 -43.31 19.18
N GLU A 76 -7.90 -43.48 20.16
CA GLU A 76 -7.04 -42.39 20.63
C GLU A 76 -6.08 -41.90 19.54
N LYS A 77 -5.43 -42.82 18.81
CA LYS A 77 -4.56 -42.48 17.68
C LYS A 77 -5.32 -41.75 16.56
N ILE A 78 -6.55 -42.17 16.27
CA ILE A 78 -7.40 -41.50 15.29
C ILE A 78 -7.74 -40.08 15.76
N ASN A 79 -8.13 -39.91 17.03
CA ASN A 79 -8.40 -38.58 17.58
C ASN A 79 -7.17 -37.68 17.51
N GLU A 80 -5.99 -38.19 17.88
CA GLU A 80 -4.73 -37.46 17.80
C GLU A 80 -4.43 -37.05 16.34
N SER A 81 -4.60 -37.97 15.40
CA SER A 81 -4.40 -37.72 13.96
C SER A 81 -5.38 -36.66 13.43
N ILE A 82 -6.66 -36.69 13.84
CA ILE A 82 -7.65 -35.67 13.47
C ILE A 82 -7.23 -34.30 14.00
N ILE A 83 -6.79 -34.22 15.25
CA ILE A 83 -6.32 -32.96 15.85
C ILE A 83 -5.08 -32.44 15.11
N MET A 84 -4.14 -33.32 14.76
CA MET A 84 -2.97 -32.94 13.97
C MET A 84 -3.36 -32.45 12.57
N ALA A 85 -4.29 -33.14 11.90
CA ALA A 85 -4.77 -32.75 10.58
C ALA A 85 -5.47 -31.38 10.62
N GLN A 86 -6.29 -31.13 11.65
CA GLN A 86 -6.91 -29.81 11.87
C GLN A 86 -5.87 -28.72 12.08
N LYS A 87 -4.89 -28.94 12.97
CA LYS A 87 -3.78 -28.01 13.19
C LYS A 87 -2.97 -27.74 11.92
N ALA A 88 -2.72 -28.78 11.12
CA ALA A 88 -2.02 -28.64 9.84
C ALA A 88 -2.85 -27.83 8.84
N ALA A 89 -4.15 -28.08 8.76
CA ALA A 89 -5.05 -27.31 7.90
C ALA A 89 -5.15 -25.84 8.33
N ASP A 90 -5.24 -25.57 9.63
CA ASP A 90 -5.24 -24.21 10.18
C ASP A 90 -3.93 -23.50 9.87
N LYS A 91 -2.79 -24.17 10.05
CA LYS A 91 -1.48 -23.64 9.68
C LYS A 91 -1.37 -23.32 8.18
N ILE A 92 -1.81 -24.23 7.31
CA ILE A 92 -1.83 -23.99 5.85
C ILE A 92 -2.68 -22.76 5.52
N ARG A 93 -3.83 -22.61 6.19
CA ARG A 93 -4.73 -21.47 5.99
C ARG A 93 -4.10 -20.16 6.49
N GLU A 94 -3.40 -20.19 7.62
CA GLU A 94 -2.68 -19.04 8.17
C GLU A 94 -1.52 -18.64 7.24
N ASP A 95 -0.67 -19.59 6.84
CA ASP A 95 0.45 -19.38 5.94
C ASP A 95 -0.02 -18.83 4.58
N ALA A 96 -1.10 -19.38 4.01
CA ALA A 96 -1.67 -18.90 2.75
C ALA A 96 -2.25 -17.48 2.86
N ARG A 97 -2.82 -17.12 4.01
CA ARG A 97 -3.30 -15.75 4.27
C ARG A 97 -2.15 -14.77 4.39
N ALA A 98 -1.13 -15.12 5.18
CA ALA A 98 0.06 -14.29 5.34
C ALA A 98 0.77 -14.05 4.00
N GLU A 99 0.89 -15.09 3.17
CA GLU A 99 1.49 -14.96 1.84
C GLU A 99 0.59 -14.12 0.90
N ALA A 100 -0.74 -14.28 0.96
CA ALA A 100 -1.65 -13.46 0.18
C ALA A 100 -1.59 -11.98 0.57
N ASP A 101 -1.54 -11.68 1.87
CA ASP A 101 -1.41 -10.31 2.38
C ASP A 101 -0.08 -9.70 1.93
N LYS A 102 1.01 -10.46 2.03
CA LYS A 102 2.33 -10.04 1.52
C LYS A 102 2.32 -9.78 0.02
N MET A 103 1.69 -10.65 -0.78
CA MET A 103 1.54 -10.43 -2.23
C MET A 103 0.73 -9.17 -2.53
N LEU A 104 -0.33 -8.89 -1.77
CA LEU A 104 -1.11 -7.66 -1.92
C LEU A 104 -0.29 -6.43 -1.56
N ASP A 105 0.48 -6.48 -0.47
CA ASP A 105 1.35 -5.37 -0.07
C ASP A 105 2.44 -5.12 -1.11
N GLU A 106 3.10 -6.17 -1.61
CA GLU A 106 4.08 -6.06 -2.69
C GLU A 106 3.47 -5.47 -3.95
N ALA A 107 2.29 -5.96 -4.38
CA ALA A 107 1.57 -5.44 -5.54
C ALA A 107 1.15 -3.97 -5.36
N ASN A 108 0.74 -3.57 -4.16
CA ASN A 108 0.39 -2.19 -3.87
C ASN A 108 1.61 -1.26 -3.89
N VAL A 109 2.75 -1.73 -3.38
CA VAL A 109 4.00 -0.96 -3.43
C VAL A 109 4.45 -0.80 -4.88
N THR A 110 4.51 -1.89 -5.65
CA THR A 110 4.91 -1.80 -7.06
C THR A 110 3.98 -0.90 -7.84
N TYR A 111 2.66 -1.08 -7.70
CA TYR A 111 1.66 -0.21 -8.33
C TYR A 111 1.88 1.27 -8.00
N LYS A 112 2.04 1.63 -6.72
CA LYS A 112 2.30 3.02 -6.31
C LYS A 112 3.56 3.56 -6.95
N THR A 113 4.67 2.82 -6.89
CA THR A 113 5.94 3.26 -7.45
C THR A 113 5.91 3.41 -8.98
N GLU A 114 5.26 2.48 -9.68
CA GLU A 114 5.12 2.55 -11.13
C GLU A 114 4.19 3.68 -11.55
N HIS A 115 3.09 3.88 -10.82
CA HIS A 115 2.15 4.97 -11.06
C HIS A 115 2.80 6.33 -10.84
N GLU A 116 3.48 6.54 -9.70
CA GLU A 116 4.22 7.76 -9.42
C GLU A 116 5.27 8.03 -10.51
N LEU A 117 6.04 7.01 -10.89
CA LEU A 117 7.06 7.14 -11.95
C LEU A 117 6.42 7.52 -13.29
N ALA A 118 5.29 6.91 -13.64
CA ALA A 118 4.53 7.28 -14.84
C ALA A 118 4.08 8.75 -14.80
N GLU A 119 3.53 9.23 -13.68
CA GLU A 119 3.17 10.63 -13.50
C GLU A 119 4.37 11.57 -13.64
N TYR A 120 5.49 11.27 -12.98
CA TYR A 120 6.72 12.07 -13.10
C TYR A 120 7.23 12.11 -14.54
N THR A 121 7.21 10.99 -15.26
CA THR A 121 7.65 10.96 -16.67
C THR A 121 6.73 11.77 -17.58
N ALA A 122 5.42 11.73 -17.34
CA ALA A 122 4.44 12.53 -18.08
C ALA A 122 4.66 14.03 -17.84
N GLN A 123 4.85 14.44 -16.58
CA GLN A 123 5.16 15.83 -16.23
C GLN A 123 6.48 16.30 -16.87
N LEU A 124 7.50 15.45 -16.86
CA LEU A 124 8.80 15.76 -17.46
C LEU A 124 8.71 15.88 -18.99
N ALA A 125 7.88 15.06 -19.64
CA ALA A 125 7.60 15.18 -21.06
C ALA A 125 6.88 16.50 -21.40
N GLU A 126 5.88 16.90 -20.60
CA GLU A 126 5.17 18.17 -20.78
C GLU A 126 6.09 19.37 -20.55
N LEU A 127 6.92 19.33 -19.51
CA LEU A 127 7.89 20.40 -19.24
C LEU A 127 8.90 20.53 -20.38
N LYS A 128 9.42 19.40 -20.91
CA LYS A 128 10.30 19.40 -22.08
C LYS A 128 9.62 20.04 -23.30
N LYS A 129 8.34 19.74 -23.52
CA LYS A 129 7.56 20.34 -24.61
C LYS A 129 7.40 21.85 -24.42
N SER A 130 7.08 22.31 -23.22
CA SER A 130 7.02 23.75 -22.90
C SER A 130 8.37 24.46 -23.13
N VAL A 131 9.48 23.83 -22.74
CA VAL A 131 10.83 24.36 -23.00
C VAL A 131 11.11 24.50 -24.50
N THR A 132 10.77 23.49 -25.31
CA THR A 132 11.00 23.58 -26.76
C THR A 132 10.09 24.61 -27.41
N GLU A 133 8.84 24.74 -26.97
CA GLU A 133 7.92 25.80 -27.41
C GLU A 133 8.45 27.20 -27.06
N LEU A 134 8.98 27.38 -25.84
CA LEU A 134 9.58 28.65 -25.42
C LEU A 134 10.84 28.99 -26.22
N GLN A 135 11.66 28.00 -26.55
CA GLN A 135 12.82 28.18 -27.44
C GLN A 135 12.40 28.64 -28.85
N VAL A 136 11.36 28.02 -29.42
CA VAL A 136 10.81 28.42 -30.72
C VAL A 136 10.24 29.84 -30.64
N TYR A 137 9.54 30.17 -29.56
CA TYR A 137 9.03 31.52 -29.32
C TYR A 137 10.16 32.55 -29.21
N TYR A 138 11.24 32.23 -28.48
CA TYR A 138 12.41 33.08 -28.34
C TYR A 138 13.08 33.37 -29.68
N GLU A 139 13.32 32.34 -30.52
CA GLU A 139 13.90 32.54 -31.86
C GLU A 139 12.99 33.40 -32.75
N ARG A 140 11.67 33.19 -32.68
CA ARG A 140 10.70 34.03 -33.41
C ARG A 140 10.73 35.49 -32.94
N LEU A 141 10.82 35.72 -31.64
CA LEU A 141 10.91 37.06 -31.05
C LEU A 141 12.22 37.74 -31.48
N LYS A 142 13.35 37.04 -31.38
CA LYS A 142 14.66 37.51 -31.82
C LYS A 142 14.64 37.90 -33.30
N ALA A 143 14.04 37.08 -34.17
CA ALA A 143 13.86 37.42 -35.57
C ALA A 143 13.00 38.68 -35.79
N ARG A 144 11.92 38.85 -35.01
CA ARG A 144 11.05 40.05 -35.07
C ARG A 144 11.82 41.30 -34.64
N VAL A 145 12.58 41.23 -33.54
CA VAL A 145 13.43 42.33 -33.07
C VAL A 145 14.50 42.65 -34.11
N GLY A 146 15.13 41.64 -34.72
CA GLY A 146 16.08 41.83 -35.82
C GLY A 146 15.46 42.59 -37.00
N LYS A 147 14.29 42.17 -37.49
CA LYS A 147 13.55 42.86 -38.56
C LYS A 147 13.20 44.30 -38.20
N PHE A 148 12.71 44.53 -36.98
CA PHE A 148 12.39 45.87 -36.49
C PHE A 148 13.64 46.76 -36.49
N ARG A 149 14.75 46.28 -35.91
CA ARG A 149 16.03 47.00 -35.88
C ARG A 149 16.51 47.37 -37.29
N SER A 150 16.51 46.40 -38.22
CA SER A 150 16.90 46.66 -39.60
C SER A 150 15.98 47.67 -40.29
N LYS A 151 14.67 47.62 -40.04
CA LYS A 151 13.71 48.59 -40.58
C LYS A 151 13.96 49.99 -40.02
N THR A 152 14.16 50.14 -38.71
CA THR A 152 14.47 51.42 -38.07
C THR A 152 15.80 51.98 -38.57
N GLN A 153 16.84 51.16 -38.69
CA GLN A 153 18.13 51.57 -39.26
C GLN A 153 17.98 52.05 -40.71
N SER A 154 17.15 51.37 -41.52
CA SER A 154 16.89 51.79 -42.89
C SER A 154 16.18 53.14 -42.95
N LEU A 155 15.15 53.36 -42.12
CA LEU A 155 14.43 54.64 -42.05
C LEU A 155 15.34 55.78 -41.59
N LEU A 156 16.18 55.55 -40.57
CA LEU A 156 17.13 56.56 -40.10
C LEU A 156 18.20 56.88 -41.16
N ARG A 157 18.65 55.89 -41.93
CA ARG A 157 19.57 56.13 -43.07
C ARG A 157 18.91 56.89 -44.20
N GLU A 158 17.65 56.57 -44.50
CA GLU A 158 16.86 57.29 -45.49
C GLU A 158 16.67 58.76 -45.08
N GLU A 159 16.33 59.02 -43.82
CA GLU A 159 16.25 60.37 -43.28
C GLU A 159 17.61 61.09 -43.29
N ALA A 160 18.69 60.39 -42.92
CA ALA A 160 20.03 60.95 -43.00
C ALA A 160 20.44 61.30 -44.45
N ASN A 161 20.10 60.44 -45.42
CA ASN A 161 20.34 60.72 -46.84
C ASN A 161 19.50 61.91 -47.35
N HIS A 162 18.29 62.09 -46.84
CA HIS A 162 17.46 63.25 -47.17
C HIS A 162 18.07 64.56 -46.63
N LEU A 163 18.73 64.52 -45.47
CA LEU A 163 19.49 65.65 -44.93
C LEU A 163 20.83 65.89 -45.67
N ASP A 164 21.36 64.87 -46.33
CA ASP A 164 22.59 64.92 -47.14
C ASP A 164 22.34 65.43 -48.58
N ASP A 165 21.09 65.77 -48.93
CA ASP A 165 20.74 66.34 -50.23
C ASP A 165 21.27 67.78 -50.34
N GLU A 166 22.25 68.00 -51.23
CA GLU A 166 22.79 69.33 -51.60
C GLU A 166 21.70 70.33 -52.05
N GLY A 167 20.46 69.89 -52.25
CA GLY A 167 19.28 70.73 -52.41
C GLY A 167 19.11 71.83 -51.33
N TRP A 168 19.59 71.62 -50.10
CA TRP A 168 19.57 72.69 -49.08
C TRP A 168 20.56 73.82 -49.40
N GLN A 169 21.73 73.53 -49.99
CA GLN A 169 22.67 74.54 -50.45
C GLN A 169 22.08 75.32 -51.62
N LEU A 170 21.50 74.61 -52.59
CA LEU A 170 20.81 75.23 -53.73
C LEU A 170 19.61 76.10 -53.30
N TRP A 171 18.88 75.70 -52.26
CA TRP A 171 17.79 76.49 -51.69
C TRP A 171 18.30 77.72 -50.93
N LEU A 172 19.37 77.59 -50.14
CA LEU A 172 20.00 78.72 -49.45
C LEU A 172 20.60 79.73 -50.42
N ASP A 173 21.34 79.27 -51.44
CA ASP A 173 21.95 80.13 -52.46
C ASP A 173 20.90 80.93 -53.23
N ARG A 174 19.74 80.31 -53.52
CA ARG A 174 18.61 80.96 -54.19
C ARG A 174 17.89 81.98 -53.31
N TYR A 175 17.82 81.76 -52.00
CA TYR A 175 17.09 82.62 -51.07
C TYR A 175 17.95 83.79 -50.56
N TYR A 176 19.28 83.60 -50.48
CA TYR A 176 20.23 84.60 -50.00
C TYR A 176 21.04 85.31 -51.10
N ASP A 177 20.82 85.02 -52.39
CA ASP A 177 21.55 85.61 -53.53
C ASP A 177 23.07 85.64 -53.30
N ALA A 178 23.62 84.48 -52.95
CA ALA A 178 25.00 84.33 -52.51
C ALA A 178 26.01 84.30 -53.68
N ASN A 179 25.84 85.18 -54.68
CA ASN A 179 26.85 85.38 -55.73
C ASN A 179 28.05 86.22 -55.25
N ASP A 180 28.11 86.60 -53.96
CA ASP A 180 29.13 87.51 -53.41
C ASP A 180 30.09 86.88 -52.37
N PHE A 181 29.99 85.58 -52.04
CA PHE A 181 30.81 85.00 -50.96
C PHE A 181 31.94 84.05 -51.39
N TYR A 182 32.06 83.67 -52.66
CA TYR A 182 33.18 82.87 -53.15
C TYR A 182 33.70 83.39 -54.49
N ALA A 183 34.70 84.27 -54.45
CA ALA A 183 35.48 84.72 -55.60
C ALA A 183 36.93 84.23 -55.51
N ASP A 184 37.25 83.30 -56.41
CA ASP A 184 38.47 83.16 -57.22
C ASP A 184 39.70 83.99 -56.83
N ASN A 185 40.30 83.71 -55.67
CA ASN A 185 41.74 83.72 -55.41
C ASN A 185 41.98 82.97 -54.09
N GLY A 186 42.75 81.88 -54.15
CA GLY A 186 42.92 80.93 -53.05
C GLY A 186 43.73 81.43 -51.86
N ASP A 187 43.18 82.38 -51.11
CA ASP A 187 43.60 82.67 -49.73
C ASP A 187 42.49 82.25 -48.77
N ALA A 188 42.85 81.41 -47.81
CA ALA A 188 41.97 81.07 -46.70
C ALA A 188 41.61 82.37 -45.96
N VAL A 189 40.31 82.67 -45.84
CA VAL A 189 39.87 83.63 -44.84
C VAL A 189 40.12 82.97 -43.50
N GLU A 190 41.24 83.30 -42.86
CA GLU A 190 41.47 82.94 -41.47
C GLU A 190 40.27 83.40 -40.63
N PRO A 191 39.76 82.56 -39.71
CA PRO A 191 38.72 82.99 -38.79
C PRO A 191 39.32 84.08 -37.90
N GLY A 192 38.95 85.33 -38.21
CA GLY A 192 39.32 86.53 -37.46
C GLY A 192 38.68 86.55 -36.08
N GLN A 193 39.29 85.79 -35.19
CA GLN A 193 39.51 85.96 -33.76
C GLN A 193 38.32 86.41 -32.90
N MET A 194 37.86 85.41 -32.15
CA MET A 194 37.57 85.49 -30.72
C MET A 194 38.08 86.78 -30.04
N LEU A 195 37.14 87.62 -29.59
CA LEU A 195 37.27 88.28 -28.31
C LEU A 195 36.60 87.41 -27.25
N ASN A 196 37.46 86.54 -26.69
CA ASN A 196 37.51 86.02 -25.33
C ASN A 196 36.47 86.63 -24.36
N ASN A 197 35.55 85.79 -23.89
CA ASN A 197 35.63 85.10 -22.58
C ASN A 197 35.73 86.06 -21.39
N ASP A 198 34.62 86.23 -20.68
CA ASP A 198 34.58 85.76 -19.30
C ASP A 198 33.31 84.94 -19.08
N SER A 199 33.54 83.73 -18.59
CA SER A 199 32.57 82.76 -18.12
C SER A 199 31.76 83.33 -16.95
N GLU A 200 30.45 83.02 -16.89
CA GLU A 200 29.93 82.20 -15.79
C GLU A 200 28.44 81.81 -15.98
N ARG A 201 28.25 80.47 -15.97
CA ARG A 201 27.12 79.72 -15.40
C ARG A 201 25.80 79.69 -16.17
N ILE A 202 25.69 78.71 -17.07
CA ILE A 202 24.40 78.13 -17.48
C ILE A 202 24.01 77.10 -16.40
N GLU A 203 22.86 77.33 -15.75
CA GLU A 203 22.24 76.45 -14.75
C GLU A 203 21.96 75.05 -15.34
N PRO A 204 22.16 73.96 -14.58
CA PRO A 204 21.87 72.62 -15.09
C PRO A 204 20.36 72.44 -15.27
N LEU A 205 19.97 72.04 -16.48
CA LEU A 205 18.62 71.60 -16.79
C LEU A 205 18.40 70.24 -16.11
N ASP A 206 17.47 70.21 -15.17
CA ASP A 206 17.10 69.06 -14.34
C ASP A 206 16.73 67.85 -15.21
N SER A 207 17.56 66.81 -15.21
CA SER A 207 17.26 65.52 -15.83
C SER A 207 16.49 64.65 -14.84
N SER A 208 15.20 64.93 -14.66
CA SER A 208 14.30 63.93 -14.11
C SER A 208 13.89 62.97 -15.24
N THR A 209 14.49 61.79 -15.24
CA THR A 209 13.91 60.45 -15.51
C THR A 209 15.03 59.51 -15.98
N THR A 210 15.94 59.17 -15.06
CA THR A 210 16.51 57.82 -15.06
C THR A 210 15.52 56.96 -14.27
N SER A 211 14.93 55.98 -14.95
CA SER A 211 14.15 54.92 -14.30
C SER A 211 15.09 53.76 -14.03
N ASP A 212 15.90 53.87 -12.98
CA ASP A 212 16.58 52.72 -12.39
C ASP A 212 15.56 51.98 -11.51
N VAL A 213 15.03 50.86 -12.03
CA VAL A 213 14.27 49.90 -11.23
C VAL A 213 15.26 49.04 -10.47
N GLU A 214 15.55 49.46 -9.24
CA GLU A 214 16.38 48.72 -8.30
C GLU A 214 15.51 47.64 -7.61
N PHE A 215 15.88 46.38 -7.80
CA PHE A 215 15.31 45.23 -7.10
C PHE A 215 15.78 45.27 -5.64
N ASN A 216 14.89 45.64 -4.71
CA ASN A 216 15.13 45.41 -3.30
C ASN A 216 14.58 44.05 -2.86
N HIS A 217 15.52 43.25 -2.37
CA HIS A 217 15.34 41.98 -1.70
C HIS A 217 14.91 42.25 -0.25
N GLU A 218 13.64 41.99 0.07
CA GLU A 218 13.16 42.05 1.45
C GLU A 218 13.04 40.63 2.02
N VAL A 219 13.89 40.38 3.02
CA VAL A 219 13.95 39.15 3.80
C VAL A 219 12.73 39.12 4.74
N VAL A 220 11.74 38.26 4.46
CA VAL A 220 10.65 37.99 5.40
C VAL A 220 11.13 36.97 6.44
N ASN A 221 11.19 37.48 7.68
CA ASN A 221 11.55 36.77 8.89
C ASN A 221 10.42 35.83 9.33
N GLN A 222 10.82 34.66 9.82
CA GLN A 222 9.98 33.60 10.38
C GLN A 222 9.35 34.07 11.71
N ASN A 223 8.06 33.82 11.93
CA ASN A 223 7.44 33.52 13.23
C ASN A 223 5.94 33.25 13.06
N GLU A 224 5.57 31.98 12.96
CA GLU A 224 4.19 31.50 13.09
C GLU A 224 4.02 30.80 14.45
N HIS A 225 2.94 31.13 15.19
CA HIS A 225 2.16 30.23 16.06
C HIS A 225 0.98 31.00 16.74
N PRO A 226 -0.10 30.31 17.20
CA PRO A 226 -1.42 30.37 16.55
C PRO A 226 -2.52 31.03 17.39
N VAL A 227 -3.71 31.25 16.80
CA VAL A 227 -4.93 31.55 17.56
C VAL A 227 -6.01 30.53 17.22
N GLN A 228 -6.39 29.75 18.23
CA GLN A 228 -7.56 28.88 18.28
C GLN A 228 -8.81 29.70 18.58
N VAL A 229 -9.95 29.34 17.98
CA VAL A 229 -11.27 29.47 18.61
C VAL A 229 -12.25 28.46 17.99
N ASP A 230 -12.95 27.76 18.87
CA ASP A 230 -14.03 26.79 18.67
C ASP A 230 -15.06 27.04 19.82
N PRO A 231 -16.25 26.41 19.92
CA PRO A 231 -17.39 26.20 19.00
C PRO A 231 -18.70 26.84 19.53
N THR A 232 -19.77 26.96 18.72
CA THR A 232 -21.17 26.57 19.10
C THR A 232 -22.21 26.75 17.98
N MET A 233 -22.86 25.62 17.65
CA MET A 233 -24.26 25.35 17.22
C MET A 233 -25.18 26.48 16.68
N LEU A 234 -25.80 26.25 15.52
CA LEU A 234 -27.27 26.29 15.32
C LEU A 234 -27.69 25.69 13.96
N ASP A 235 -28.75 24.88 14.05
CA ASP A 235 -29.45 24.06 13.06
C ASP A 235 -30.46 24.87 12.22
N ASP A 236 -30.73 24.43 10.98
CA ASP A 236 -32.05 24.37 10.30
C ASP A 236 -31.97 24.41 8.74
N GLY A 237 -32.54 23.38 8.09
CA GLY A 237 -33.29 23.53 6.82
C GLY A 237 -32.68 23.03 5.48
N LEU A 238 -33.03 21.80 5.08
CA LEU A 238 -32.94 21.18 3.73
C LEU A 238 -33.71 21.97 2.60
N PRO A 239 -33.68 21.60 1.27
CA PRO A 239 -33.10 20.41 0.58
C PRO A 239 -32.39 20.62 -0.80
N ASN A 240 -31.81 19.51 -1.29
CA ASN A 240 -31.62 19.06 -2.69
C ASN A 240 -30.42 19.56 -3.55
N SER A 241 -29.50 18.63 -3.88
CA SER A 241 -29.17 18.24 -5.28
C SER A 241 -28.24 17.02 -5.35
N ALA A 242 -28.84 15.87 -5.71
CA ALA A 242 -28.34 14.78 -6.58
C ALA A 242 -26.86 14.32 -6.55
N GLY A 243 -26.64 13.13 -5.96
CA GLY A 243 -25.55 12.21 -6.28
C GLY A 243 -25.89 10.78 -5.79
N PRO A 244 -25.62 9.70 -6.55
CA PRO A 244 -26.09 8.36 -6.20
C PRO A 244 -25.23 7.72 -5.08
N VAL A 245 -25.90 7.27 -4.01
CA VAL A 245 -25.29 6.49 -2.91
C VAL A 245 -25.58 5.01 -3.16
N ILE A 246 -24.54 4.19 -3.23
CA ILE A 246 -24.62 2.74 -3.42
C ILE A 246 -24.77 2.08 -2.03
N VAL A 247 -25.88 1.39 -1.81
CA VAL A 247 -26.15 0.62 -0.58
C VAL A 247 -26.35 -0.84 -0.95
N PHE A 248 -25.60 -1.74 -0.32
CA PHE A 248 -25.67 -3.18 -0.53
C PHE A 248 -26.84 -3.81 0.27
N PRO A 249 -27.54 -4.82 -0.28
CA PRO A 249 -28.76 -5.35 0.32
C PRO A 249 -28.49 -6.45 1.34
N ASP A 250 -28.07 -6.12 2.56
CA ASP A 250 -28.14 -7.06 3.71
C ASP A 250 -28.42 -6.41 5.09
N ASP A 251 -28.48 -5.08 5.21
CA ASP A 251 -28.63 -4.39 6.52
C ASP A 251 -30.08 -4.28 7.05
N TYR A 252 -30.98 -5.18 6.67
CA TYR A 252 -32.33 -5.23 7.24
C TYR A 252 -32.68 -6.63 7.77
N LYS A 253 -32.38 -6.89 9.04
CA LYS A 253 -33.29 -7.54 10.02
C LYS A 253 -32.61 -7.71 11.39
N ASN A 254 -32.79 -6.71 12.24
CA ASN A 254 -32.99 -6.91 13.68
C ASN A 254 -34.36 -6.33 14.02
N HIS A 255 -35.38 -7.19 14.00
CA HIS A 255 -36.65 -7.05 14.72
C HIS A 255 -37.20 -8.45 14.98
#